data_AF-A0A7S4J046-F1
#
_entry.id   AF-A0A7S4J046-F1
#
_cell.length_a   1.000
_cell.length_b   1.000
_cell.length_c   1.000
_cell.angle_alpha   90.00
_cell.angle_beta   90.00
_cell.angle_gamma   90.00
#
_symmetry.space_group_name_H-M   'P 1'
#
loop_
_entity.id
_entity.type
_entity.pdbx_description
1 polymer ?
#
loop_
_entity_poly.entity_id
_entity_poly.type
_entity_poly.pdbx_seq_one_letter_code
_entity_poly.pdbx_strand_id
1 'polypeptide(L)'
;IAVVMKQQQLLAALGKVDIFQGLSTEQLTLLRDSLQDARYEKGSYIFAQGDVGDTFYVVLEGEVEIVREDSEDNTETILATLKQFAVFGERALLKGEPRFASARAASQILKLRGMSKSVFESTFGQPLDNLLPRMRDLVKTYGNVNRFKSKLVEGTKGATKQDRVTQ
;
A
#
# COMPACT_ATOMS: atom_id res chain seq x y z
N ILE A 1 -5.90 30.88 -0.16
CA ILE A 1 -5.46 30.37 1.16
C ILE A 1 -5.66 28.85 1.27
N ALA A 2 -6.88 28.32 1.11
CA ALA A 2 -7.15 26.88 1.23
C ALA A 2 -6.36 25.97 0.25
N VAL A 3 -6.21 26.38 -1.01
CA VAL A 3 -5.43 25.63 -2.02
C VAL A 3 -3.95 25.50 -1.62
N VAL A 4 -3.36 26.58 -1.11
CA VAL A 4 -1.95 26.61 -0.66
C VAL A 4 -1.75 25.69 0.54
N MET A 5 -2.66 25.73 1.51
CA MET A 5 -2.64 24.83 2.68
C MET A 5 -2.73 23.37 2.26
N LYS A 6 -3.62 23.04 1.31
CA LYS A 6 -3.79 21.67 0.81
C LYS A 6 -2.53 21.13 0.10
N GLN A 7 -1.83 21.99 -0.66
CA GLN A 7 -0.55 21.64 -1.27
C GLN A 7 0.55 21.40 -0.22
N GLN A 8 0.58 22.18 0.86
CA GLN A 8 1.56 22.01 1.93
C GLN A 8 1.30 20.73 2.74
N GLN A 9 0.03 20.40 2.99
CA GLN A 9 -0.34 19.13 3.64
C GLN A 9 0.02 17.92 2.78
N LEU A 10 -0.22 17.99 1.48
CA LEU A 10 0.20 16.93 0.55
C LEU A 10 1.71 16.75 0.53
N LEU A 11 2.47 17.86 0.45
CA LEU A 11 3.93 17.83 0.52
C LEU A 11 4.42 17.19 1.83
N ALA A 12 3.82 17.58 2.96
CA ALA A 12 4.14 17.01 4.27
C ALA A 12 3.79 15.51 4.37
N ALA A 13 2.74 15.08 3.70
CA ALA A 13 2.35 13.67 3.66
C ALA A 13 3.32 12.83 2.82
N LEU A 14 3.73 13.34 1.65
CA LEU A 14 4.78 12.72 0.83
C LEU A 14 6.08 12.60 1.64
N GLY A 15 6.48 13.65 2.36
CA GLY A 15 7.65 13.63 3.23
C GLY A 15 7.57 12.67 4.43
N LYS A 16 6.41 12.10 4.74
CA LYS A 16 6.24 11.07 5.79
C LYS A 16 6.37 9.65 5.26
N VAL A 17 6.24 9.45 3.95
CA VAL A 17 6.37 8.11 3.36
C VAL A 17 7.83 7.69 3.42
N ASP A 18 8.09 6.51 3.97
CA ASP A 18 9.44 6.01 4.20
C ASP A 18 10.32 6.06 2.94
N ILE A 19 9.72 5.80 1.77
CA ILE A 19 10.42 5.77 0.47
C ILE A 19 10.84 7.15 -0.03
N PHE A 20 10.25 8.21 0.52
CA PHE A 20 10.51 9.60 0.15
C PHE A 20 11.32 10.37 1.20
N GLN A 21 11.67 9.75 2.34
CA GLN A 21 12.51 10.37 3.40
C GLN A 21 13.90 10.79 2.91
N GLY A 22 14.34 10.28 1.75
CA GLY A 22 15.59 10.66 1.09
C GLY A 22 15.53 11.96 0.30
N LEU A 23 14.33 12.45 -0.03
CA LEU A 23 14.12 13.54 -0.96
C LEU A 23 14.21 14.92 -0.27
N SER A 24 14.87 15.87 -0.93
CA SER A 24 14.86 17.27 -0.52
C SER A 24 13.47 17.88 -0.68
N THR A 25 13.22 19.05 -0.08
CA THR A 25 11.97 19.79 -0.25
C THR A 25 11.68 20.09 -1.73
N GLU A 26 12.71 20.42 -2.51
CA GLU A 26 12.60 20.67 -3.94
C GLU A 26 12.21 19.39 -4.70
N GLN A 27 12.80 18.25 -4.34
CA GLN A 27 12.47 16.96 -4.93
C GLN A 27 11.06 16.49 -4.55
N LEU A 28 10.62 16.71 -3.30
CA LEU A 28 9.24 16.45 -2.88
C LEU A 28 8.23 17.36 -3.60
N THR A 29 8.63 18.59 -3.89
CA THR A 29 7.81 19.54 -4.66
C THR A 29 7.67 19.05 -6.10
N LEU A 30 8.78 18.65 -6.72
CA LEU A 30 8.78 18.04 -8.05
C LEU A 30 7.95 16.75 -8.09
N LEU A 31 8.07 15.90 -7.07
CA LEU A 31 7.28 14.68 -6.92
C LEU A 31 5.78 15.01 -6.92
N ARG A 32 5.37 15.93 -6.04
CA ARG A 32 3.98 16.39 -5.90
C ARG A 32 3.41 16.88 -7.23
N ASP A 33 4.19 17.65 -7.97
CA ASP A 33 3.77 18.28 -9.23
C ASP A 33 3.71 17.29 -10.39
N SER A 34 4.42 16.16 -10.27
CA SER A 34 4.46 15.10 -11.27
C SER A 34 3.42 13.99 -11.03
N LEU A 35 2.66 14.05 -9.92
CA LEU A 35 1.57 13.12 -9.65
C LEU A 35 0.37 13.38 -10.58
N GLN A 36 -0.20 12.31 -11.13
CA GLN A 36 -1.36 12.37 -12.04
C GLN A 36 -2.67 12.12 -11.29
N ASP A 37 -3.70 12.92 -11.58
CA ASP A 37 -5.01 12.78 -10.96
C ASP A 37 -5.72 11.49 -11.41
N ALA A 38 -6.38 10.80 -10.47
CA ALA A 38 -7.25 9.67 -10.75
C ALA A 38 -8.52 9.75 -9.90
N ARG A 39 -9.65 9.26 -10.42
CA ARG A 39 -10.95 9.33 -9.74
C ARG A 39 -11.68 8.00 -9.83
N TYR A 40 -12.30 7.61 -8.72
CA TYR A 40 -13.05 6.36 -8.60
C TYR A 40 -14.38 6.60 -7.88
N GLU A 41 -15.35 5.75 -8.19
CA GLU A 41 -16.64 5.68 -7.50
C GLU A 41 -16.60 4.59 -6.43
N LYS A 42 -17.49 4.68 -5.43
CA LYS A 42 -17.57 3.71 -4.33
C LYS A 42 -17.66 2.28 -4.87
N GLY A 43 -16.90 1.37 -4.27
CA GLY A 43 -16.84 -0.04 -4.62
C GLY A 43 -15.85 -0.37 -5.74
N SER A 44 -15.34 0.63 -6.48
CA SER A 44 -14.34 0.41 -7.52
C SER A 44 -13.02 -0.09 -6.92
N TYR A 45 -12.42 -1.10 -7.53
CA TYR A 45 -11.05 -1.51 -7.22
C TYR A 45 -10.07 -0.60 -7.94
N ILE A 46 -9.12 -0.05 -7.19
CA ILE A 46 -7.97 0.69 -7.73
C ILE A 46 -6.92 -0.30 -8.23
N PHE A 47 -6.75 -1.41 -7.51
CA PHE A 47 -6.02 -2.60 -7.92
C PHE A 47 -6.48 -3.79 -7.08
N ALA A 48 -6.28 -5.00 -7.60
CA ALA A 48 -6.58 -6.25 -6.90
C ALA A 48 -5.32 -6.86 -6.27
N GLN A 49 -5.53 -7.70 -5.26
CA GLN A 49 -4.50 -8.56 -4.70
C GLN A 49 -3.94 -9.47 -5.81
N GLY A 50 -2.61 -9.62 -5.84
CA GLY A 50 -1.91 -10.42 -6.85
C GLY A 50 -1.61 -9.69 -8.16
N ASP A 51 -2.18 -8.51 -8.39
CA ASP A 51 -1.83 -7.70 -9.57
C ASP A 51 -0.35 -7.33 -9.55
N VAL A 52 0.25 -7.25 -10.75
CA VAL A 52 1.56 -6.60 -10.89
C VAL A 52 1.37 -5.11 -10.67
N GLY A 53 2.04 -4.55 -9.67
CA GLY A 53 1.86 -3.16 -9.25
C GLY A 53 3.10 -2.30 -9.50
N ASP A 54 2.97 -1.29 -10.36
CA ASP A 54 4.05 -0.34 -10.66
C ASP A 54 3.75 1.10 -10.22
N THR A 55 2.55 1.35 -9.68
CA THR A 55 2.06 2.70 -9.34
C THR A 55 1.75 2.82 -7.85
N PHE A 56 2.15 3.92 -7.22
CA PHE A 56 1.68 4.29 -5.88
C PHE A 56 0.67 5.44 -5.98
N TYR A 57 -0.13 5.62 -4.93
CA TYR A 57 -1.20 6.61 -4.88
C TYR A 57 -1.20 7.38 -3.56
N VAL A 58 -1.66 8.63 -3.60
CA VAL A 58 -2.01 9.46 -2.44
C VAL A 58 -3.49 9.82 -2.49
N VAL A 59 -4.16 9.76 -1.36
CA VAL A 59 -5.58 10.13 -1.26
C VAL A 59 -5.72 11.65 -1.17
N LEU A 60 -6.44 12.27 -2.10
CA LEU A 60 -6.73 13.71 -2.07
C LEU A 60 -8.09 14.04 -1.46
N GLU A 61 -9.04 13.11 -1.58
CA GLU A 61 -10.41 13.23 -1.09
C GLU A 61 -11.06 11.85 -1.07
N GLY A 62 -11.86 11.57 -0.04
CA GLY A 62 -12.51 10.27 0.10
C GLY A 62 -11.71 9.27 0.94
N GLU A 63 -12.11 8.00 0.86
CA GLU A 63 -11.57 6.91 1.66
C GLU A 63 -11.31 5.66 0.81
N VAL A 64 -10.23 4.94 1.12
CA VAL A 64 -9.82 3.68 0.47
C VAL A 64 -9.75 2.58 1.52
N GLU A 65 -10.39 1.45 1.25
CA GLU A 65 -10.19 0.22 2.02
C GLU A 65 -9.07 -0.61 1.42
N ILE A 66 -8.14 -1.05 2.27
CA ILE A 66 -7.17 -2.10 1.92
C ILE A 66 -7.76 -3.43 2.35
N VAL A 67 -8.05 -4.29 1.38
CA VAL A 67 -8.80 -5.53 1.59
C VAL A 67 -7.93 -6.72 1.24
N ARG A 68 -7.86 -7.71 2.12
CA ARG A 68 -7.16 -8.97 1.86
C ARG A 68 -8.18 -10.08 1.72
N GLU A 69 -8.07 -10.83 0.63
CA GLU A 69 -8.86 -12.04 0.40
C GLU A 69 -8.09 -13.24 0.94
N ASP A 70 -8.79 -14.06 1.74
CA ASP A 70 -8.30 -15.37 2.16
C ASP A 70 -8.76 -16.43 1.14
N SER A 71 -7.79 -17.15 0.59
CA SER A 71 -8.02 -18.17 -0.44
C SER A 71 -8.68 -19.44 0.10
N GLU A 72 -8.63 -19.70 1.42
CA GLU A 72 -9.16 -20.93 2.00
C GLU A 72 -10.67 -20.88 2.21
N ASP A 73 -11.23 -19.71 2.53
CA ASP A 73 -12.66 -19.55 2.85
C ASP A 73 -13.39 -18.47 2.03
N ASN A 74 -12.72 -17.84 1.06
CA ASN A 74 -13.24 -16.74 0.24
C ASN A 74 -13.76 -15.55 1.08
N THR A 75 -13.19 -15.32 2.27
CA THR A 75 -13.55 -14.16 3.08
C THR A 75 -12.67 -12.95 2.78
N GLU A 76 -13.27 -11.77 2.87
CA GLU A 76 -12.56 -10.49 2.79
C GLU A 76 -12.30 -9.94 4.20
N THR A 77 -11.05 -9.60 4.50
CA THR A 77 -10.68 -8.84 5.70
C THR A 77 -10.24 -7.43 5.33
N ILE A 78 -10.90 -6.41 5.90
CA ILE A 78 -10.44 -5.02 5.79
C ILE A 78 -9.24 -4.84 6.72
N LEU A 79 -8.06 -4.65 6.14
CA LEU A 79 -6.81 -4.43 6.89
C LEU A 79 -6.68 -2.98 7.38
N ALA A 80 -7.17 -2.02 6.59
CA ALA A 80 -7.12 -0.60 6.91
C ALA A 80 -8.13 0.21 6.10
N THR A 81 -8.55 1.35 6.64
CA THR A 81 -9.26 2.40 5.89
C THR A 81 -8.39 3.66 5.86
N LEU A 82 -7.93 4.01 4.67
CA LEU A 82 -7.04 5.12 4.40
C LEU A 82 -7.83 6.36 4.00
N LYS A 83 -7.48 7.50 4.58
CA LYS A 83 -8.14 8.79 4.34
C LYS A 83 -7.21 9.76 3.62
N GLN A 84 -7.68 10.99 3.44
CA GLN A 84 -6.92 12.08 2.84
C GLN A 84 -5.46 12.13 3.37
N PHE A 85 -4.54 12.29 2.42
CA PHE A 85 -3.09 12.31 2.58
C PHE A 85 -2.41 10.99 2.94
N ALA A 86 -3.16 9.88 3.08
CA ALA A 86 -2.54 8.57 3.13
C ALA A 86 -1.94 8.20 1.77
N VAL A 87 -0.79 7.53 1.81
CA VAL A 87 -0.12 6.95 0.64
C VAL A 87 -0.26 5.42 0.69
N PHE A 88 -0.48 4.80 -0.47
CA PHE A 88 -0.62 3.35 -0.58
C PHE A 88 -0.13 2.81 -1.93
N GLY A 89 0.09 1.50 -1.97
CA GLY A 89 0.58 0.79 -3.16
C GLY A 89 2.10 0.85 -3.33
N GLU A 90 2.82 1.56 -2.47
CA GLU A 90 4.28 1.68 -2.46
C GLU A 90 4.99 0.34 -2.27
N ARG A 91 4.38 -0.60 -1.53
CA ARG A 91 4.96 -1.92 -1.27
C ARG A 91 5.35 -2.72 -2.50
N ALA A 92 4.51 -2.70 -3.54
CA ALA A 92 4.78 -3.45 -4.77
C ALA A 92 6.00 -2.90 -5.52
N LEU A 93 6.13 -1.57 -5.53
CA LEU A 93 7.28 -0.88 -6.13
C LEU A 93 8.56 -1.15 -5.36
N LEU A 94 8.48 -1.22 -4.02
CA LEU A 94 9.63 -1.43 -3.15
C LEU A 94 10.19 -2.84 -3.16
N LYS A 95 9.30 -3.84 -3.22
CA LYS A 95 9.70 -5.24 -3.10
C LYS A 95 9.83 -5.93 -4.45
N GLY A 96 9.34 -5.31 -5.52
CA GLY A 96 9.16 -5.99 -6.81
C GLY A 96 8.21 -7.18 -6.69
N GLU A 97 7.28 -7.14 -5.72
CA GLU A 97 6.30 -8.19 -5.45
C GLU A 97 4.92 -7.76 -5.99
N PRO A 98 4.04 -8.72 -6.32
CA PRO A 98 2.64 -8.42 -6.61
C PRO A 98 1.93 -7.66 -5.48
N ARG A 99 0.80 -7.02 -5.79
CA ARG A 99 -0.03 -6.33 -4.80
C ARG A 99 -0.41 -7.28 -3.67
N PHE A 100 0.01 -6.93 -2.45
CA PHE A 100 -0.21 -7.79 -1.28
C PHE A 100 -1.68 -7.93 -0.87
N ALA A 101 -2.49 -6.93 -1.20
CA ALA A 101 -3.89 -6.79 -0.86
C ALA A 101 -4.55 -5.93 -1.96
N SER A 102 -5.87 -5.99 -2.07
CA SER A 102 -6.68 -5.14 -2.93
C SER A 102 -6.83 -3.74 -2.32
N ALA A 103 -7.02 -2.73 -3.16
CA ALA A 103 -7.42 -1.39 -2.73
C ALA A 103 -8.77 -1.04 -3.36
N ARG A 104 -9.77 -0.71 -2.53
CA ARG A 104 -11.15 -0.46 -2.95
C ARG A 104 -11.62 0.90 -2.48
N ALA A 105 -12.30 1.66 -3.34
CA ALA A 105 -12.91 2.93 -2.98
C ALA A 105 -14.07 2.73 -1.99
N ALA A 106 -14.01 3.39 -0.83
CA ALA A 106 -15.04 3.27 0.21
C ALA A 106 -16.01 4.47 0.26
N SER A 107 -15.59 5.62 -0.29
CA SER A 107 -16.42 6.83 -0.41
C SER A 107 -17.10 6.94 -1.77
N GLN A 108 -18.23 7.69 -1.83
CA GLN A 108 -18.96 7.94 -3.08
C GLN A 108 -18.08 8.53 -4.19
N ILE A 109 -17.19 9.44 -3.80
CA ILE A 109 -16.16 9.99 -4.66
C ILE A 109 -14.83 9.76 -3.97
N LEU A 110 -13.91 9.12 -4.68
CA LEU A 110 -12.51 9.03 -4.31
C LEU A 110 -11.68 9.79 -5.33
N LYS A 111 -10.86 10.74 -4.86
CA LYS A 111 -9.86 11.43 -5.68
C LYS A 111 -8.48 11.04 -5.20
N LEU A 112 -7.66 10.60 -6.12
CA LEU A 112 -6.29 10.17 -5.90
C LEU A 112 -5.34 11.00 -6.76
N ARG A 113 -4.08 10.96 -6.37
CA ARG A 113 -2.96 11.30 -7.24
C ARG A 113 -1.98 10.15 -7.26
N GLY A 114 -1.56 9.69 -8.43
CA GLY A 114 -0.69 8.53 -8.58
C GLY A 114 0.53 8.80 -9.44
N MET A 115 1.55 7.96 -9.28
CA MET A 115 2.74 7.98 -10.13
C MET A 115 3.28 6.56 -10.28
N SER A 116 3.59 6.19 -11.51
CA SER A 116 4.25 4.92 -11.83
C SER A 116 5.75 4.98 -11.57
N LYS A 117 6.37 3.81 -11.37
CA LYS A 117 7.83 3.67 -11.24
C LYS A 117 8.57 4.29 -12.42
N SER A 118 8.09 4.10 -13.66
CA SER A 118 8.70 4.68 -14.86
C SER A 118 8.65 6.21 -14.89
N VAL A 119 7.53 6.81 -14.46
CA VAL A 119 7.42 8.27 -14.34
C VAL A 119 8.34 8.78 -13.24
N PHE A 120 8.45 8.06 -12.12
CA PHE A 120 9.39 8.40 -11.05
C PHE A 120 10.83 8.44 -11.57
N GLU A 121 11.28 7.36 -12.22
CA GLU A 121 12.65 7.23 -12.70
C GLU A 121 13.01 8.27 -13.75
N SER A 122 12.09 8.57 -14.67
CA SER A 122 12.27 9.65 -15.66
C SER A 122 12.30 11.04 -15.03
N THR A 123 11.53 11.26 -13.95
CA THR A 123 11.50 12.55 -13.23
C THR A 123 12.77 12.79 -12.42
N PHE A 124 13.29 11.76 -11.76
CA PHE A 124 14.41 11.89 -10.82
C PHE A 124 15.77 11.42 -11.38
N GLY A 125 15.79 10.87 -12.60
CA GLY A 125 17.00 10.41 -13.27
C GLY A 125 17.71 9.24 -12.58
N GLN A 126 17.02 8.55 -11.66
CA GLN A 126 17.58 7.46 -10.88
C GLN A 126 16.50 6.41 -10.55
N PRO A 127 16.86 5.11 -10.48
CA PRO A 127 15.98 4.05 -10.00
C PRO A 127 15.37 4.39 -8.64
N LEU A 128 14.09 4.07 -8.44
CA LEU A 128 13.45 4.19 -7.13
C LEU A 128 14.22 3.40 -6.05
N ASP A 129 14.86 2.30 -6.46
CA ASP A 129 15.63 1.40 -5.60
C ASP A 129 16.90 2.09 -5.04
N ASN A 130 17.38 3.17 -5.67
CA ASN A 130 18.51 3.96 -5.17
C ASN A 130 18.14 4.90 -4.01
N LEU A 131 16.85 5.01 -3.66
CA LEU A 131 16.40 5.69 -2.45
C LEU A 131 16.39 4.77 -1.23
N LEU A 132 16.50 3.45 -1.45
CA LEU A 132 16.56 2.40 -0.41
C LEU A 132 17.83 2.35 0.47
N PRO A 133 19.01 2.92 0.12
CA PRO A 133 20.20 2.84 0.98
C PRO A 133 19.99 3.45 2.37
N ARG A 134 19.03 4.37 2.56
CA ARG A 134 18.65 4.92 3.88
C ARG A 134 17.65 4.05 4.66
N MET A 135 17.11 2.98 4.06
CA MET A 135 16.02 2.15 4.61
C MET A 135 16.42 0.73 5.04
N ARG A 136 17.68 0.31 4.87
CA ARG A 136 18.15 -1.02 5.32
C ARG A 136 17.87 -1.26 6.81
N ASP A 137 17.84 -0.21 7.61
CA ASP A 137 17.52 -0.27 9.05
C ASP A 137 16.01 -0.27 9.35
N LEU A 138 15.19 0.28 8.46
CA LEU A 138 13.74 0.33 8.59
C LEU A 138 13.05 -0.97 8.12
N VAL A 139 13.55 -1.61 7.07
CA VAL A 139 13.05 -2.91 6.59
C VAL A 139 13.21 -4.01 7.65
N LYS A 140 14.30 -3.96 8.45
CA LYS A 140 14.47 -4.83 9.64
C LYS A 140 13.39 -4.57 10.68
N THR A 141 12.98 -3.32 10.85
CA THR A 141 11.95 -2.88 11.80
C THR A 141 10.55 -3.30 11.36
N TYR A 142 10.20 -3.14 10.08
CA TYR A 142 8.92 -3.61 9.52
C TYR A 142 8.83 -5.13 9.34
N GLY A 143 9.96 -5.83 9.18
CA GLY A 143 10.02 -7.29 9.18
C GLY A 143 9.50 -7.92 10.47
N ASN A 144 9.51 -7.18 11.60
CA ASN A 144 8.95 -7.60 12.87
C ASN A 144 7.43 -7.40 13.01
N VAL A 145 6.79 -6.70 12.06
CA VAL A 145 5.32 -6.57 12.01
C VAL A 145 4.65 -7.83 11.43
N ASN A 146 5.45 -8.83 10.98
CA ASN A 146 5.00 -10.19 10.65
C ASN A 146 4.50 -11.02 11.86
N ARG A 147 4.21 -10.40 13.02
CA ARG A 147 3.61 -11.07 14.19
C ARG A 147 2.22 -11.69 13.91
N PHE A 148 1.64 -11.50 12.73
CA PHE A 148 0.39 -12.17 12.34
C PHE A 148 0.59 -13.56 11.70
N LYS A 149 1.82 -14.04 11.45
CA LYS A 149 2.04 -15.43 10.99
C LYS A 149 2.02 -16.47 12.12
N SER A 150 2.06 -16.08 13.39
CA SER A 150 2.19 -17.04 14.51
C SER A 150 0.87 -17.47 15.16
N LYS A 151 -0.31 -17.13 14.59
CA LYS A 151 -1.61 -17.59 15.12
C LYS A 151 -2.41 -18.50 14.18
N LEU A 152 -1.89 -18.84 13.00
CA LEU A 152 -2.57 -19.73 12.05
C LEU A 152 -1.90 -21.10 11.87
N VAL A 153 -0.93 -21.47 12.73
CA VAL A 153 -0.27 -22.80 12.67
C VAL A 153 -0.48 -23.66 13.93
N GLU A 154 -1.17 -23.15 14.96
CA GLU A 154 -1.52 -23.97 16.16
C GLU A 154 -2.97 -24.51 16.14
N GLY A 155 -3.61 -24.53 14.97
CA GLY A 155 -5.02 -24.89 14.83
C GLY A 155 -5.33 -26.19 14.11
N THR A 156 -4.36 -27.04 13.74
CA THR A 156 -4.68 -28.31 13.05
C THR A 156 -3.59 -29.37 13.29
N LYS A 157 -3.62 -30.01 14.47
CA LYS A 157 -3.11 -31.39 14.61
C LYS A 157 -4.09 -32.24 15.41
N GLY A 158 -4.68 -33.21 14.70
CA GLY A 158 -4.98 -34.52 15.31
C GLY A 158 -6.43 -34.83 15.67
N ALA A 159 -7.37 -34.73 14.72
CA ALA A 159 -8.52 -35.62 14.75
C ALA A 159 -8.07 -37.00 14.22
N THR A 160 -7.58 -37.86 15.11
CA THR A 160 -7.29 -39.26 14.79
C THR A 160 -8.59 -40.06 14.91
N LYS A 161 -9.16 -40.49 13.79
CA LYS A 161 -10.13 -41.58 13.72
C LYS A 161 -9.37 -42.91 13.67
N GLN A 162 -9.49 -43.72 14.72
CA GLN A 162 -9.50 -45.19 14.73
C GLN A 162 -9.84 -45.53 16.20
N ASP A 163 -10.96 -46.18 16.53
CA ASP A 163 -11.13 -47.62 16.33
C ASP A 163 -12.61 -48.03 16.22
N ARG A 164 -12.88 -48.91 15.26
CA ARG A 164 -14.04 -49.81 15.27
C ARG A 164 -13.58 -51.16 15.83
N VAL A 165 -14.25 -51.58 16.90
CA VAL A 165 -14.83 -52.91 17.16
C VAL A 165 -14.02 -54.16 16.77
N THR A 166 -13.71 -55.00 17.76
CA THR A 166 -13.82 -56.49 17.85
C THR A 166 -13.26 -56.83 19.25
N GLN A 167 -13.88 -57.52 20.21
CA GLN A 167 -14.90 -58.57 20.29
C GLN A 167 -15.52 -58.51 21.69
#